data_AF-B4ULV4-F1
#
_entry.id   AF-B4ULV4-F1
#
_cell.length_a   1.000
_cell.length_b   1.000
_cell.length_c   1.000
_cell.angle_alpha   90.00
_cell.angle_beta   90.00
_cell.angle_gamma   90.00
#
_symmetry.space_group_name_H-M   'P 1'
#
loop_
_entity.id
_entity.type
_entity.pdbx_description
1 polymer ?
#
loop_
_entity_poly.entity_id
_entity_poly.type
_entity_poly.pdbx_seq_one_letter_code
_entity_poly.pdbx_strand_id
1 'polypeptide(L)'
;MSSCRSSSASATRVLALALAVAGVGCGGPRVPVAAAPAPARVAVFPAVNVGGGPAPGEELDRGVEATVAGAGLEVVPRASVDDFLARHRVRNTSGVDAETARAAREELGADAVVLVSVGAYQPRAPPRLAVTLRLVSTGEPPRILWIDGAVRSGDERPGLLGLGLIQDPARVQRIVLDRLGRSLRAFLRGGVRAGRCEPERRFRPRLVFRSPRLREGPFRLAVLPFVNETRRRSAGDAATLEVIRQLSTAAAAEVVEPGLVRAVLLENRLIMPGGVSLDVASTVLDKLDADLVVAGVVRRYEDGGGTFGAARVELTVQVLDRAHEVVAWSSVSEGDGADGVWWFDLGLVRNSADLLCRVAASVVDRMDLEVAPSGGREAAPQRARPRGSMWLHGAR
;
A
#
# COMPACT_ATOMS: atom_id res chain seq x y z
N MET A 1 -34.53 77.21 4.91
CA MET A 1 -33.42 77.79 4.14
C MET A 1 -33.27 76.97 2.86
N SER A 2 -33.35 77.65 1.71
CA SER A 2 -32.87 77.32 0.35
C SER A 2 -32.95 75.87 -0.15
N SER A 3 -33.71 75.49 -1.19
CA SER A 3 -33.71 75.93 -2.61
C SER A 3 -33.14 74.83 -3.51
N CYS A 4 -33.87 74.56 -4.61
CA CYS A 4 -33.42 74.09 -5.93
C CYS A 4 -32.95 72.64 -6.08
N ARG A 5 -33.65 71.82 -6.87
CA ARG A 5 -33.71 71.75 -8.35
C ARG A 5 -32.42 71.23 -9.01
N SER A 6 -32.65 70.24 -9.88
CA SER A 6 -32.06 70.07 -11.22
C SER A 6 -30.86 69.15 -11.39
N SER A 7 -31.12 68.09 -12.19
CA SER A 7 -30.39 67.67 -13.39
C SER A 7 -28.86 67.69 -13.41
N SER A 8 -28.23 66.61 -13.87
CA SER A 8 -27.77 66.55 -15.27
C SER A 8 -27.31 65.14 -15.64
N ALA A 9 -27.43 64.86 -16.93
CA ALA A 9 -26.91 63.69 -17.60
C ALA A 9 -25.50 63.97 -18.14
N SER A 10 -24.62 62.97 -18.11
CA SER A 10 -23.54 62.75 -19.09
C SER A 10 -23.05 61.31 -18.89
N ALA A 11 -23.35 60.39 -19.80
CA ALA A 11 -22.67 60.16 -21.07
C ALA A 11 -21.19 59.71 -20.93
N THR A 12 -20.99 58.48 -21.42
CA THR A 12 -19.83 57.96 -22.17
C THR A 12 -18.68 57.20 -21.46
N ARG A 13 -18.48 55.98 -22.00
CA ARG A 13 -17.24 55.19 -22.20
C ARG A 13 -16.77 54.34 -21.01
N VAL A 14 -17.07 53.04 -21.03
CA VAL A 14 -16.29 51.94 -21.65
C VAL A 14 -14.95 51.74 -20.95
N LEU A 15 -14.89 50.75 -20.05
CA LEU A 15 -13.86 49.72 -20.08
C LEU A 15 -14.37 48.47 -19.37
N ALA A 16 -14.61 47.41 -20.14
CA ALA A 16 -14.76 46.06 -19.63
C ALA A 16 -13.37 45.57 -19.20
N LEU A 17 -13.25 45.05 -17.98
CA LEU A 17 -12.18 44.11 -17.65
C LEU A 17 -12.78 42.97 -16.82
N ALA A 18 -13.02 41.86 -17.51
CA ALA A 18 -13.30 40.57 -16.91
C ALA A 18 -12.01 40.04 -16.28
N LEU A 19 -11.98 39.88 -14.96
CA LEU A 19 -11.01 39.02 -14.28
C LEU A 19 -11.63 37.64 -14.11
N ALA A 20 -11.53 36.81 -15.15
CA ALA A 20 -11.60 35.38 -15.02
C ALA A 20 -10.25 34.91 -14.48
N VAL A 21 -10.16 34.66 -13.17
CA VAL A 21 -9.01 33.97 -12.57
C VAL A 21 -9.13 32.50 -12.95
N ALA A 22 -8.52 32.14 -14.09
CA ALA A 22 -8.23 30.76 -14.42
C ALA A 22 -7.18 30.25 -13.42
N GLY A 23 -7.63 29.49 -12.43
CA GLY A 23 -6.75 28.69 -11.58
C GLY A 23 -6.08 27.61 -12.42
N VAL A 24 -4.93 27.93 -13.01
CA VAL A 24 -3.99 26.94 -13.53
C VAL A 24 -3.36 26.27 -12.32
N GLY A 25 -4.02 25.23 -11.83
CA GLY A 25 -3.40 24.32 -10.86
C GLY A 25 -2.19 23.68 -11.51
N CYS A 26 -1.01 23.96 -10.95
CA CYS A 26 0.24 23.28 -11.28
C CYS A 26 0.15 21.79 -10.91
N GLY A 27 -0.52 21.00 -11.74
CA GLY A 27 -0.30 19.56 -11.79
C GLY A 27 1.04 19.35 -12.48
N GLY A 28 2.09 19.07 -11.71
CA GLY A 28 3.36 18.63 -12.27
C GLY A 28 3.14 17.46 -13.24
N PRO A 29 3.95 17.33 -14.30
CA PRO A 29 3.81 16.27 -15.28
C PRO A 29 3.87 14.92 -14.54
N ARG A 30 2.74 14.22 -14.45
CA ARG A 30 2.70 12.85 -14.00
C ARG A 30 3.52 12.06 -15.01
N VAL A 31 4.61 11.43 -14.56
CA VAL A 31 5.27 10.38 -15.35
C VAL A 31 4.17 9.38 -15.71
N PRO A 32 3.83 9.23 -16.99
CA PRO A 32 2.88 8.21 -17.39
C PRO A 32 3.55 6.86 -17.14
N VAL A 33 3.22 6.24 -16.01
CA VAL A 33 3.34 4.79 -15.91
C VAL A 33 2.47 4.27 -17.04
N ALA A 34 3.08 3.69 -18.07
CA ALA A 34 2.36 3.13 -19.20
C ALA A 34 1.26 2.24 -18.63
N ALA A 35 0.00 2.67 -18.78
CA ALA A 35 -1.14 1.94 -18.28
C ALA A 35 -1.20 0.67 -19.13
N ALA A 36 -0.71 -0.45 -18.59
CA ALA A 36 -1.00 -1.74 -19.14
C ALA A 36 -2.53 -1.83 -19.34
N PRO A 37 -3.01 -2.38 -20.47
CA PRO A 37 -4.44 -2.54 -20.68
C PRO A 37 -5.04 -3.26 -19.47
N ALA A 38 -6.20 -2.79 -19.02
CA ALA A 38 -6.88 -3.42 -17.90
C ALA A 38 -7.09 -4.91 -18.23
N PRO A 39 -6.83 -5.84 -17.28
CA PRO A 39 -6.98 -7.25 -17.56
C PRO A 39 -8.44 -7.55 -17.88
N ALA A 40 -8.68 -8.35 -18.92
CA ALA A 40 -10.04 -8.75 -19.30
C ALA A 40 -10.45 -10.02 -18.55
N ARG A 41 -9.50 -10.96 -18.39
CA ARG A 41 -9.74 -12.28 -17.82
C ARG A 41 -8.79 -12.57 -16.66
N VAL A 42 -9.35 -13.02 -15.54
CA VAL A 42 -8.60 -13.19 -14.29
C VAL A 42 -8.85 -14.52 -13.61
N ALA A 43 -7.79 -15.12 -13.06
CA ALA A 43 -7.91 -16.29 -12.19
C ALA A 43 -7.98 -15.85 -10.73
N VAL A 44 -8.96 -16.31 -9.96
CA VAL A 44 -9.05 -16.05 -8.52
C VAL A 44 -8.46 -17.25 -7.79
N PHE A 45 -7.33 -17.06 -7.10
CA PHE A 45 -6.72 -18.13 -6.32
C PHE A 45 -7.41 -18.29 -4.96
N PRO A 46 -7.44 -19.51 -4.40
CA PRO A 46 -8.01 -19.77 -3.08
C PRO A 46 -7.43 -18.87 -1.99
N ALA A 47 -8.28 -18.43 -1.08
CA ALA A 47 -7.89 -17.55 0.01
C ALA A 47 -6.85 -18.18 0.95
N VAL A 48 -5.80 -17.40 1.22
CA VAL A 48 -4.79 -17.74 2.22
C VAL A 48 -5.16 -17.11 3.55
N ASN A 49 -5.19 -17.92 4.59
CA ASN A 49 -5.42 -17.45 5.94
C ASN A 49 -4.12 -16.99 6.60
N VAL A 50 -3.96 -15.67 6.70
CA VAL A 50 -2.86 -15.02 7.43
C VAL A 50 -3.34 -14.44 8.78
N GLY A 51 -4.53 -14.82 9.23
CA GLY A 51 -5.15 -14.34 10.48
C GLY A 51 -4.96 -15.26 11.68
N GLY A 52 -4.37 -16.45 11.53
CA GLY A 52 -3.99 -17.33 12.64
C GLY A 52 -5.13 -18.12 13.31
N GLY A 53 -6.40 -17.80 13.05
CA GLY A 53 -7.59 -18.59 13.44
C GLY A 53 -8.30 -19.18 12.20
N PRO A 54 -9.14 -20.22 12.32
CA PRO A 54 -9.75 -20.89 11.15
C PRO A 54 -10.59 -19.91 10.32
N ALA A 55 -10.30 -19.76 9.03
CA ALA A 55 -11.02 -18.85 8.11
C ALA A 55 -11.98 -19.65 7.20
N PRO A 56 -13.08 -19.03 6.73
CA PRO A 56 -13.99 -19.67 5.79
C PRO A 56 -13.33 -19.62 4.41
N GLY A 57 -12.94 -20.77 3.87
CA GLY A 57 -12.33 -20.82 2.54
C GLY A 57 -13.40 -20.63 1.46
N GLU A 58 -14.23 -21.66 1.25
CA GLU A 58 -15.07 -21.75 0.05
C GLU A 58 -16.19 -20.68 -0.04
N GLU A 59 -16.84 -20.33 1.07
CA GLU A 59 -17.88 -19.29 1.06
C GLU A 59 -17.29 -17.90 0.77
N LEU A 60 -16.12 -17.60 1.34
CA LEU A 60 -15.44 -16.34 1.09
C LEU A 60 -14.94 -16.28 -0.35
N ASP A 61 -14.33 -17.35 -0.85
CA ASP A 61 -13.81 -17.40 -2.21
C ASP A 61 -14.93 -17.15 -3.23
N ARG A 62 -16.09 -17.81 -3.09
CA ARG A 62 -17.27 -17.55 -3.94
C ARG A 62 -17.72 -16.09 -3.86
N GLY A 63 -17.69 -15.50 -2.66
CA GLY A 63 -17.97 -14.07 -2.48
C GLY A 63 -16.96 -13.17 -3.21
N VAL A 64 -15.69 -13.54 -3.21
CA VAL A 64 -14.64 -12.81 -3.94
C VAL A 64 -14.81 -12.99 -5.45
N GLU A 65 -15.03 -14.20 -5.95
CA GLU A 65 -15.32 -14.48 -7.36
C GLU A 65 -16.50 -13.62 -7.86
N ALA A 66 -17.59 -13.57 -7.10
CA ALA A 66 -18.74 -12.72 -7.42
C ALA A 66 -18.39 -11.21 -7.37
N THR A 67 -17.52 -10.79 -6.44
CA THR A 67 -17.06 -9.40 -6.33
C THR A 67 -16.20 -8.99 -7.53
N VAL A 68 -15.32 -9.87 -7.98
CA VAL A 68 -14.44 -9.68 -9.14
C VAL A 68 -15.25 -9.67 -10.44
N ALA A 69 -16.16 -10.64 -10.62
CA ALA A 69 -17.08 -10.68 -11.75
C ALA A 69 -17.97 -9.42 -11.80
N GLY A 70 -18.52 -9.02 -10.65
CA GLY A 70 -19.31 -7.79 -10.50
C GLY A 70 -18.52 -6.48 -10.67
N ALA A 71 -17.19 -6.56 -10.79
CA ALA A 71 -16.35 -5.44 -11.20
C ALA A 71 -16.17 -5.32 -12.72
N GLY A 72 -16.65 -6.31 -13.48
CA GLY A 72 -16.59 -6.35 -14.95
C GLY A 72 -15.45 -7.20 -15.53
N LEU A 73 -14.82 -8.04 -14.70
CA LEU A 73 -13.75 -8.95 -15.13
C LEU A 73 -14.32 -10.33 -15.43
N GLU A 74 -13.81 -11.00 -16.47
CA GLU A 74 -14.12 -12.40 -16.73
C GLU A 74 -13.36 -13.29 -15.73
N VAL A 75 -14.07 -14.06 -14.91
CA VAL A 75 -13.45 -14.92 -13.91
C VAL A 75 -13.28 -16.34 -14.48
N VAL A 76 -12.05 -16.85 -14.45
CA VAL A 76 -11.75 -18.24 -14.82
C VAL A 76 -12.53 -19.19 -13.90
N PRO A 77 -13.19 -20.25 -14.43
CA PRO A 77 -13.94 -21.20 -13.62
C PRO A 77 -13.07 -21.84 -12.52
N ARG A 78 -13.63 -21.95 -11.32
CA ARG A 78 -12.92 -22.48 -10.14
C ARG A 78 -12.30 -23.86 -10.36
N ALA A 79 -13.04 -24.79 -10.97
CA ALA A 79 -12.53 -26.13 -11.27
C ALA A 79 -11.26 -26.09 -12.13
N SER A 80 -11.18 -25.17 -13.11
CA SER A 80 -9.99 -25.00 -13.94
C SER A 80 -8.81 -24.44 -13.14
N VAL A 81 -9.07 -23.51 -12.20
CA VAL A 81 -8.04 -23.00 -11.27
C VAL A 81 -7.55 -24.12 -10.36
N ASP A 82 -8.45 -24.92 -9.78
CA ASP A 82 -8.10 -26.03 -8.89
C ASP A 82 -7.24 -27.09 -9.60
N ASP A 83 -7.63 -27.49 -10.82
CA ASP A 83 -6.87 -28.41 -11.67
C ASP A 83 -5.49 -27.85 -12.01
N PHE A 84 -5.41 -26.56 -12.32
CA PHE A 84 -4.15 -25.86 -12.58
C PHE A 84 -3.23 -25.88 -11.37
N LEU A 85 -3.74 -25.48 -10.19
CA LEU A 85 -2.96 -25.45 -8.95
C LEU A 85 -2.45 -26.84 -8.58
N ALA A 86 -3.28 -27.88 -8.76
CA ALA A 86 -2.90 -29.26 -8.53
C ALA A 86 -1.79 -29.73 -9.49
N ARG A 87 -1.95 -29.45 -10.79
CA ARG A 87 -0.99 -29.84 -11.85
C ARG A 87 0.39 -29.19 -11.66
N HIS A 88 0.40 -27.88 -11.39
CA HIS A 88 1.62 -27.10 -11.15
C HIS A 88 2.14 -27.21 -9.72
N ARG A 89 1.46 -27.99 -8.86
CA ARG A 89 1.80 -28.21 -7.45
C ARG A 89 1.97 -26.88 -6.70
N VAL A 90 1.14 -25.90 -7.02
CA VAL A 90 1.16 -24.58 -6.40
C VAL A 90 0.59 -24.73 -4.98
N ARG A 91 1.48 -24.82 -3.99
CA ARG A 91 1.11 -24.99 -2.57
C ARG A 91 0.87 -23.68 -1.84
N ASN A 92 1.37 -22.57 -2.39
CA ASN A 92 1.27 -21.25 -1.79
C ASN A 92 0.59 -20.31 -2.80
N THR A 93 -0.55 -19.73 -2.38
CA THR A 93 -1.33 -18.78 -3.17
C THR A 93 -1.28 -17.36 -2.59
N SER A 94 -0.31 -17.05 -1.72
CA SER A 94 -0.10 -15.71 -1.16
C SER A 94 0.74 -14.81 -2.07
N GLY A 95 1.30 -15.36 -3.14
CA GLY A 95 2.08 -14.66 -4.17
C GLY A 95 2.15 -15.47 -5.46
N VAL A 96 2.64 -14.84 -6.53
CA VAL A 96 2.79 -15.47 -7.85
C VAL A 96 4.22 -15.24 -8.35
N ASP A 97 5.00 -16.31 -8.46
CA ASP A 97 6.31 -16.27 -9.10
C ASP A 97 6.20 -16.21 -10.64
N ALA A 98 7.34 -16.00 -11.31
CA ALA A 98 7.37 -15.86 -12.77
C ALA A 98 6.88 -17.12 -13.50
N GLU A 99 7.19 -18.31 -12.97
CA GLU A 99 6.78 -19.58 -13.55
C GLU A 99 5.25 -19.76 -13.47
N THR A 100 4.67 -19.55 -12.29
CA THR A 100 3.23 -19.65 -12.06
C THR A 100 2.46 -18.59 -12.85
N ALA A 101 2.98 -17.35 -12.93
CA ALA A 101 2.40 -16.29 -13.75
C ALA A 101 2.33 -16.69 -15.22
N ARG A 102 3.45 -17.18 -15.78
CA ARG A 102 3.53 -17.62 -17.17
C ARG A 102 2.59 -18.79 -17.44
N ALA A 103 2.58 -19.79 -16.56
CA ALA A 103 1.69 -20.95 -16.69
C ALA A 103 0.19 -20.55 -16.61
N ALA A 104 -0.17 -19.61 -15.73
CA ALA A 104 -1.53 -19.09 -15.66
C ALA A 104 -1.94 -18.34 -16.95
N ARG A 105 -1.01 -17.63 -17.59
CA ARG A 105 -1.25 -17.00 -18.90
C ARG A 105 -1.47 -18.05 -20.00
N GLU A 106 -0.58 -19.04 -20.07
CA GLU A 106 -0.55 -20.04 -21.15
C GLU A 106 -1.71 -21.05 -21.05
N GLU A 107 -2.03 -21.53 -19.84
CA GLU A 107 -3.03 -22.60 -19.65
C GLU A 107 -4.41 -22.08 -19.26
N LEU A 108 -4.47 -21.08 -18.39
CA LEU A 108 -5.74 -20.51 -17.95
C LEU A 108 -6.17 -19.35 -18.84
N GLY A 109 -5.32 -18.83 -19.73
CA GLY A 109 -5.63 -17.64 -20.54
C GLY A 109 -5.96 -16.42 -19.68
N ALA A 110 -5.34 -16.32 -18.49
CA ALA A 110 -5.57 -15.24 -17.54
C ALA A 110 -4.56 -14.11 -17.77
N ASP A 111 -5.04 -12.87 -17.88
CA ASP A 111 -4.22 -11.66 -17.97
C ASP A 111 -3.66 -11.25 -16.60
N ALA A 112 -4.37 -11.65 -15.54
CA ALA A 112 -3.99 -11.39 -14.16
C ALA A 112 -4.52 -12.47 -13.20
N VAL A 113 -3.91 -12.54 -12.02
CA VAL A 113 -4.33 -13.39 -10.91
C VAL A 113 -4.80 -12.50 -9.75
N VAL A 114 -5.96 -12.83 -9.18
CA VAL A 114 -6.46 -12.25 -7.93
C VAL A 114 -6.02 -13.14 -6.78
N LEU A 115 -5.22 -12.59 -5.88
CA LEU A 115 -4.78 -13.23 -4.64
C LEU A 115 -5.62 -12.70 -3.49
N VAL A 116 -6.06 -13.62 -2.63
CA VAL A 116 -6.94 -13.32 -1.49
C VAL A 116 -6.20 -13.67 -0.20
N SER A 117 -6.11 -12.72 0.73
CA SER A 117 -5.50 -12.94 2.04
C SER A 117 -6.47 -12.53 3.14
N VAL A 118 -6.75 -13.46 4.07
CA VAL A 118 -7.62 -13.23 5.23
C VAL A 118 -6.74 -12.88 6.44
N GLY A 119 -6.73 -11.61 6.83
CA GLY A 119 -5.92 -11.10 7.95
C GLY A 119 -6.56 -11.28 9.32
N ALA A 120 -7.88 -11.41 9.38
CA ALA A 120 -8.62 -11.67 10.60
C ALA A 120 -9.95 -12.32 10.25
N TYR A 121 -10.32 -13.36 11.00
CA TYR A 121 -11.65 -13.93 10.93
C TYR A 121 -12.09 -14.38 12.31
N GLN A 122 -13.25 -13.89 12.73
CA GLN A 122 -13.91 -14.29 13.95
C GLN A 122 -15.41 -14.37 13.65
N PRO A 123 -16.03 -15.55 13.57
CA PRO A 123 -17.46 -15.65 13.29
C PRO A 123 -18.33 -15.40 14.52
N ARG A 124 -17.74 -15.45 15.72
CA ARG A 124 -18.47 -15.28 16.99
C ARG A 124 -18.53 -13.82 17.41
N ALA A 125 -19.61 -13.47 18.10
CA ALA A 125 -19.89 -12.11 18.54
C ALA A 125 -18.71 -11.46 19.30
N PRO A 126 -18.29 -10.24 18.92
CA PRO A 126 -18.69 -9.54 17.68
C PRO A 126 -17.98 -10.17 16.46
N PRO A 127 -18.70 -10.49 15.37
CA PRO A 127 -18.10 -11.06 14.18
C PRO A 127 -17.10 -10.08 13.53
N ARG A 128 -15.99 -10.59 12.99
CA ARG A 128 -14.93 -9.79 12.39
C ARG A 128 -14.39 -10.45 11.13
N LEU A 129 -14.08 -9.61 10.14
CA LEU A 129 -13.41 -10.03 8.92
C LEU A 129 -12.43 -8.94 8.46
N ALA A 130 -11.22 -9.36 8.10
CA ALA A 130 -10.25 -8.55 7.38
C ALA A 130 -9.79 -9.31 6.13
N VAL A 131 -9.94 -8.71 4.96
CA VAL A 131 -9.56 -9.29 3.66
C VAL A 131 -8.74 -8.30 2.88
N THR A 132 -7.62 -8.77 2.33
CA THR A 132 -6.81 -8.07 1.34
C THR A 132 -6.91 -8.79 0.01
N LEU A 133 -7.22 -8.04 -1.05
CA LEU A 133 -7.21 -8.51 -2.43
C LEU A 133 -6.05 -7.86 -3.17
N ARG A 134 -5.33 -8.66 -3.97
CA ARG A 134 -4.24 -8.20 -4.83
C ARG A 134 -4.43 -8.73 -6.24
N LEU A 135 -4.45 -7.82 -7.21
CA LEU A 135 -4.48 -8.13 -8.63
C LEU A 135 -3.05 -8.06 -9.18
N VAL A 136 -2.53 -9.18 -9.67
CA VAL A 136 -1.16 -9.34 -10.16
C VAL A 136 -1.19 -9.70 -11.64
N SER A 137 -0.45 -8.99 -12.49
CA SER A 137 -0.37 -9.33 -13.91
C SER A 137 0.34 -10.67 -14.13
N THR A 138 -0.06 -11.40 -15.17
CA THR A 138 0.66 -12.60 -15.66
C THR A 138 1.74 -12.27 -16.71
N GLY A 139 2.11 -10.99 -16.80
CA GLY A 139 3.21 -10.52 -17.62
C GLY A 139 4.57 -10.98 -17.08
N GLU A 140 5.63 -10.72 -17.84
CA GLU A 140 7.00 -11.06 -17.46
C GLU A 140 7.83 -9.77 -17.29
N PRO A 141 8.22 -9.40 -16.05
CA PRO A 141 7.88 -10.05 -14.77
C PRO A 141 6.44 -9.74 -14.30
N PRO A 142 5.85 -10.57 -13.43
CA PRO A 142 4.54 -10.29 -12.83
C PRO A 142 4.62 -9.03 -11.94
N ARG A 143 3.58 -8.18 -12.01
CA ARG A 143 3.53 -6.89 -11.30
C ARG A 143 2.22 -6.72 -10.56
N ILE A 144 2.25 -6.04 -9.42
CA ILE A 144 1.05 -5.65 -8.69
C ILE A 144 0.35 -4.55 -9.47
N LEU A 145 -0.82 -4.84 -10.04
CA LEU A 145 -1.67 -3.87 -10.74
C LEU A 145 -2.50 -3.06 -9.74
N TRP A 146 -3.05 -3.75 -8.75
CA TRP A 146 -3.90 -3.17 -7.72
C TRP A 146 -3.83 -4.01 -6.43
N ILE A 147 -3.90 -3.34 -5.29
CA ILE A 147 -3.99 -4.00 -3.99
C ILE A 147 -4.82 -3.14 -3.03
N ASP A 148 -5.84 -3.71 -2.41
CA ASP A 148 -6.60 -3.05 -1.35
C ASP A 148 -7.01 -4.07 -0.28
N GLY A 149 -7.33 -3.58 0.91
CA GLY A 149 -7.65 -4.41 2.07
C GLY A 149 -8.69 -3.72 2.93
N ALA A 150 -9.75 -4.44 3.28
CA ALA A 150 -10.89 -3.96 4.03
C ALA A 150 -11.04 -4.75 5.33
N VAL A 151 -11.39 -4.04 6.40
CA VAL A 151 -11.62 -4.61 7.72
C VAL A 151 -13.00 -4.17 8.21
N ARG A 152 -13.73 -5.09 8.84
CA ARG A 152 -14.98 -4.78 9.53
C ARG A 152 -15.13 -5.63 10.79
N SER A 153 -15.47 -4.98 11.89
CA SER A 153 -15.91 -5.63 13.13
C SER A 153 -17.38 -5.35 13.40
N GLY A 154 -18.09 -6.32 13.98
CA GLY A 154 -19.50 -6.20 14.31
C GLY A 154 -19.80 -5.16 15.37
N ASP A 155 -18.79 -4.82 16.18
CA ASP A 155 -18.82 -3.80 17.24
C ASP A 155 -18.06 -2.52 16.88
N GLU A 156 -17.66 -2.32 15.62
CA GLU A 156 -16.87 -1.14 15.23
C GLU A 156 -17.68 0.17 15.32
N ARG A 157 -18.98 0.10 15.09
CA ARG A 157 -19.89 1.27 15.18
C ARG A 157 -21.18 0.85 15.91
N PRO A 158 -21.11 0.61 17.22
CA PRO A 158 -22.25 0.11 17.98
C PRO A 158 -23.38 1.14 18.04
N GLY A 159 -23.09 2.43 17.85
CA GLY A 159 -24.09 3.51 17.91
C GLY A 159 -24.69 3.67 19.31
N LEU A 160 -25.72 4.52 19.42
CA LEU A 160 -26.45 4.71 20.67
C LEU A 160 -27.12 3.40 21.09
N LEU A 161 -26.92 2.97 22.34
CA LEU A 161 -27.49 1.74 22.92
C LEU A 161 -27.14 0.44 22.16
N GLY A 162 -26.08 0.41 21.34
CA GLY A 162 -25.67 -0.80 20.61
C GLY A 162 -26.54 -1.15 19.40
N LEU A 163 -27.40 -0.24 18.93
CA LEU A 163 -28.29 -0.47 17.77
C LEU A 163 -27.54 -0.73 16.45
N GLY A 164 -26.28 -0.30 16.35
CA GLY A 164 -25.40 -0.52 15.19
C GLY A 164 -24.59 -1.82 15.25
N LEU A 165 -24.75 -2.63 16.29
CA LEU A 165 -24.06 -3.92 16.41
C LEU A 165 -24.48 -4.87 15.29
N ILE A 166 -23.50 -5.46 14.62
CA ILE A 166 -23.71 -6.50 13.61
C ILE A 166 -23.34 -7.83 14.24
N GLN A 167 -24.32 -8.72 14.41
CA GLN A 167 -24.11 -10.06 14.96
C GLN A 167 -23.94 -11.13 13.88
N ASP A 168 -24.39 -10.84 12.65
CA ASP A 168 -24.35 -11.75 11.51
C ASP A 168 -22.99 -11.66 10.77
N PRO A 169 -22.16 -12.73 10.75
CA PRO A 169 -20.91 -12.77 9.99
C PRO A 169 -21.10 -12.54 8.49
N ALA A 170 -22.20 -13.01 7.90
CA ALA A 170 -22.46 -12.84 6.48
C ALA A 170 -22.67 -11.36 6.12
N ARG A 171 -23.30 -10.59 7.02
CA ARG A 171 -23.41 -9.13 6.87
C ARG A 171 -22.05 -8.43 6.95
N VAL A 172 -21.16 -8.85 7.85
CA VAL A 172 -19.78 -8.34 7.91
C VAL A 172 -19.04 -8.63 6.61
N GLN A 173 -19.15 -9.86 6.09
CA GLN A 173 -18.54 -10.26 4.82
C GLN A 173 -19.03 -9.40 3.65
N ARG A 174 -20.35 -9.20 3.50
CA ARG A 174 -20.91 -8.34 2.44
C ARG A 174 -20.33 -6.92 2.50
N ILE A 175 -20.26 -6.31 3.68
CA ILE A 175 -19.71 -4.95 3.85
C ILE A 175 -18.24 -4.88 3.39
N VAL A 176 -17.43 -5.86 3.78
CA VAL A 176 -16.00 -5.94 3.42
C VAL A 176 -15.84 -6.09 1.91
N LEU A 177 -16.55 -7.06 1.31
CA LEU A 177 -16.48 -7.34 -0.13
C LEU A 177 -17.05 -6.20 -0.98
N ASP A 178 -18.14 -5.56 -0.56
CA ASP A 178 -18.71 -4.39 -1.26
C ASP A 178 -17.74 -3.21 -1.30
N ARG A 179 -16.96 -3.00 -0.23
CA ARG A 179 -15.93 -1.95 -0.19
C ARG A 179 -14.76 -2.29 -1.13
N LEU A 180 -14.32 -3.54 -1.14
CA LEU A 180 -13.26 -4.01 -2.05
C LEU A 180 -13.70 -3.96 -3.52
N GLY A 181 -14.92 -4.41 -3.84
CA GLY A 181 -15.47 -4.35 -5.20
C GLY A 181 -15.65 -2.92 -5.71
N ARG A 182 -16.03 -1.97 -4.84
CA ARG A 182 -16.03 -0.54 -5.20
C ARG A 182 -14.63 -0.01 -5.51
N SER A 183 -13.63 -0.37 -4.70
CA SER A 183 -12.24 0.01 -4.92
C SER A 183 -11.68 -0.57 -6.22
N LEU A 184 -11.93 -1.85 -6.49
CA LEU A 184 -11.53 -2.50 -7.74
C LEU A 184 -12.19 -1.86 -8.96
N ARG A 185 -13.50 -1.57 -8.92
CA ARG A 185 -14.19 -0.86 -10.00
C ARG A 185 -13.63 0.54 -10.25
N ALA A 186 -13.27 1.26 -9.19
CA ALA A 186 -12.66 2.59 -9.33
C ALA A 186 -11.28 2.51 -10.01
N PHE A 187 -10.49 1.49 -9.66
CA PHE A 187 -9.23 1.20 -10.32
C PHE A 187 -9.41 0.88 -11.80
N LEU A 188 -10.30 -0.06 -12.14
CA LEU A 188 -10.52 -0.48 -13.53
C LEU A 188 -11.03 0.64 -14.44
N ARG A 189 -11.82 1.59 -13.91
CA ARG A 189 -12.41 2.69 -14.70
C ARG A 189 -11.47 3.88 -14.89
N GLY A 190 -10.56 4.14 -13.96
CA GLY A 190 -9.81 5.40 -13.94
C GLY A 190 -8.35 5.29 -13.51
N GLY A 191 -7.82 4.08 -13.34
CA GLY A 191 -6.47 3.85 -12.81
C GLY A 191 -6.28 4.39 -11.39
N VAL A 192 -7.37 4.65 -10.66
CA VAL A 192 -7.32 5.17 -9.29
C VAL A 192 -6.67 4.10 -8.42
N ARG A 193 -5.53 4.43 -7.82
CA ARG A 193 -4.88 3.53 -6.86
C ARG A 193 -5.80 3.31 -5.67
N ALA A 194 -5.69 2.14 -5.07
CA ALA A 194 -6.47 1.77 -3.89
C ALA A 194 -6.35 2.79 -2.75
N GLY A 195 -7.36 2.84 -1.89
CA GLY A 195 -7.38 3.75 -0.75
C GLY A 195 -6.34 3.39 0.31
N ARG A 196 -5.53 4.37 0.72
CA ARG A 196 -4.70 4.28 1.93
C ARG A 196 -5.56 4.18 3.18
N CYS A 197 -4.98 3.64 4.24
CA CYS A 197 -5.50 3.97 5.57
C CYS A 197 -5.17 5.44 5.86
N GLU A 198 -6.07 6.15 6.54
CA GLU A 198 -5.78 7.52 6.94
C GLU A 198 -4.70 7.51 8.03
N PRO A 199 -3.55 8.17 7.82
CA PRO A 199 -2.53 8.25 8.86
C PRO A 199 -3.04 9.12 10.00
N GLU A 200 -2.99 8.59 11.22
CA GLU A 200 -3.42 9.31 12.42
C GLU A 200 -2.22 9.78 13.22
N ARG A 201 -2.29 11.04 13.71
CA ARG A 201 -1.20 11.65 14.48
C ARG A 201 -0.80 10.84 15.72
N ARG A 202 -1.77 10.18 16.38
CA ARG A 202 -1.53 9.34 17.57
C ARG A 202 -0.75 8.05 17.28
N PHE A 203 -0.76 7.57 16.03
CA PHE A 203 -0.02 6.38 15.61
C PHE A 203 1.23 6.71 14.80
N ARG A 204 1.75 7.93 14.93
CA ARG A 204 3.01 8.31 14.30
C ARG A 204 4.16 7.49 14.90
N PRO A 205 5.15 7.11 14.08
CA PRO A 205 6.34 6.43 14.59
C PRO A 205 7.00 7.22 15.71
N ARG A 206 7.41 6.52 16.78
CA ARG A 206 8.05 7.11 17.96
C ARG A 206 9.50 7.49 17.67
N LEU A 207 10.18 6.64 16.90
CA LEU A 207 11.54 6.87 16.43
C LEU A 207 11.54 6.78 14.91
N VAL A 208 12.17 7.75 14.25
CA VAL A 208 12.41 7.74 12.80
C VAL A 208 13.86 8.13 12.57
N PHE A 209 14.53 7.35 11.75
CA PHE A 209 15.83 7.68 11.18
C PHE A 209 15.70 7.74 9.67
N ARG A 210 16.27 8.78 9.05
CA ARG A 210 16.41 8.90 7.59
C ARG A 210 17.85 9.27 7.28
N SER A 211 18.50 8.47 6.45
CA SER A 211 19.84 8.75 5.96
C SER A 211 19.80 9.94 4.99
N PRO A 212 20.70 10.92 5.12
CA PRO A 212 20.85 12.00 4.12
C PRO A 212 21.25 11.51 2.72
N ARG A 213 21.68 10.25 2.59
CA ARG A 213 22.09 9.63 1.33
C ARG A 213 20.94 8.97 0.57
N LEU A 214 19.76 8.84 1.19
CA LEU A 214 18.59 8.34 0.50
C LEU A 214 18.21 9.35 -0.58
N ARG A 215 18.41 8.95 -1.84
CA ARG A 215 18.06 9.75 -3.02
C ARG A 215 16.56 10.03 -3.07
N GLU A 216 16.14 10.97 -3.91
CA GLU A 216 14.74 11.13 -4.27
C GLU A 216 14.44 10.37 -5.57
N GLY A 217 13.18 10.04 -5.82
CA GLY A 217 12.75 9.48 -7.10
C GLY A 217 11.90 8.23 -6.96
N PRO A 218 11.49 7.64 -8.10
CA PRO A 218 10.83 6.36 -8.06
C PRO A 218 11.81 5.30 -7.56
N PHE A 219 11.30 4.42 -6.72
CA PHE A 219 12.01 3.28 -6.18
C PHE A 219 11.30 2.00 -6.54
N ARG A 220 12.05 1.02 -7.02
CA ARG A 220 11.62 -0.36 -7.04
C ARG A 220 11.92 -1.02 -5.69
N LEU A 221 10.87 -1.39 -4.96
CA LEU A 221 10.94 -1.84 -3.57
C LEU A 221 10.70 -3.35 -3.48
N ALA A 222 11.67 -4.09 -2.93
CA ALA A 222 11.47 -5.47 -2.53
C ALA A 222 11.10 -5.52 -1.05
N VAL A 223 9.90 -5.99 -0.70
CA VAL A 223 9.48 -6.14 0.70
C VAL A 223 9.70 -7.58 1.14
N LEU A 224 10.59 -7.76 2.11
CA LEU A 224 10.87 -9.06 2.70
C LEU A 224 9.77 -9.47 3.69
N PRO A 225 9.53 -10.78 3.87
CA PRO A 225 8.70 -11.28 4.96
C PRO A 225 9.16 -10.74 6.31
N PHE A 226 8.24 -10.18 7.08
CA PHE A 226 8.57 -9.60 8.38
C PHE A 226 8.77 -10.69 9.42
N VAL A 227 9.77 -10.51 10.27
CA VAL A 227 10.01 -11.40 11.40
C VAL A 227 8.85 -11.26 12.38
N ASN A 228 8.37 -12.39 12.88
CA ASN A 228 7.25 -12.45 13.79
C ASN A 228 7.72 -12.87 15.19
N GLU A 229 7.78 -11.90 16.12
CA GLU A 229 8.10 -12.13 17.53
C GLU A 229 6.82 -12.23 18.39
N THR A 230 5.65 -12.26 17.75
CA THR A 230 4.35 -12.34 18.43
C THR A 230 3.93 -13.79 18.68
N ARG A 231 2.91 -13.97 19.54
CA ARG A 231 2.27 -15.28 19.74
C ARG A 231 1.38 -15.70 18.56
N ARG A 232 0.99 -14.76 17.69
CA ARG A 232 0.11 -15.02 16.55
C ARG A 232 0.96 -15.41 15.35
N ARG A 233 0.94 -16.69 14.97
CA ARG A 233 1.84 -17.28 13.94
C ARG A 233 1.99 -16.49 12.63
N SER A 234 0.97 -15.77 12.21
CA SER A 234 0.90 -15.09 10.90
C SER A 234 0.97 -13.56 10.99
N ALA A 235 1.32 -12.98 12.14
CA ALA A 235 1.40 -11.53 12.29
C ALA A 235 2.45 -10.89 11.37
N GLY A 236 3.56 -11.59 11.09
CA GLY A 236 4.57 -11.18 10.12
C GLY A 236 3.98 -11.02 8.72
N ASP A 237 3.25 -12.02 8.22
CA ASP A 237 2.61 -11.98 6.90
C ASP A 237 1.57 -10.86 6.81
N ALA A 238 0.75 -10.70 7.85
CA ALA A 238 -0.24 -9.62 7.91
C ALA A 238 0.43 -8.23 7.85
N ALA A 239 1.50 -8.02 8.59
CA ALA A 239 2.27 -6.77 8.58
C ALA A 239 2.96 -6.52 7.23
N THR A 240 3.61 -7.53 6.66
CA THR A 240 4.23 -7.45 5.33
C THR A 240 3.21 -7.04 4.27
N LEU A 241 2.05 -7.71 4.23
CA LEU A 241 1.00 -7.41 3.27
C LEU A 241 0.43 -6.00 3.44
N GLU A 242 0.24 -5.54 4.68
CA GLU A 242 -0.26 -4.19 4.93
C GLU A 242 0.76 -3.13 4.54
N VAL A 243 2.05 -3.33 4.80
CA VAL A 243 3.12 -2.44 4.35
C VAL A 243 3.19 -2.40 2.82
N ILE A 244 3.11 -3.54 2.14
CA ILE A 244 3.03 -3.61 0.67
C ILE A 244 1.83 -2.82 0.16
N ARG A 245 0.67 -2.95 0.82
CA ARG A 245 -0.54 -2.23 0.45
C ARG A 245 -0.34 -0.72 0.54
N GLN A 246 0.20 -0.23 1.65
CA GLN A 246 0.48 1.21 1.81
C GLN A 246 1.53 1.71 0.80
N LEU A 247 2.62 0.97 0.59
CA LEU A 247 3.66 1.35 -0.38
C LEU A 247 3.13 1.37 -1.82
N SER A 248 2.27 0.43 -2.21
CA SER A 248 1.72 0.35 -3.58
C SER A 248 0.88 1.57 -3.95
N THR A 249 0.36 2.29 -2.96
CA THR A 249 -0.36 3.56 -3.18
C THR A 249 0.55 4.77 -3.31
N ALA A 250 1.87 4.65 -3.11
CA ALA A 250 2.84 5.73 -3.25
C ALA A 250 3.32 5.87 -4.69
N ALA A 251 3.13 7.07 -5.26
CA ALA A 251 3.49 7.34 -6.66
C ALA A 251 4.98 7.08 -6.95
N ALA A 252 5.84 7.33 -5.96
CA ALA A 252 7.29 7.09 -6.01
C ALA A 252 7.69 5.63 -5.75
N ALA A 253 6.76 4.69 -5.59
CA ALA A 253 7.08 3.30 -5.26
C ALA A 253 6.49 2.33 -6.28
N GLU A 254 7.35 1.47 -6.81
CA GLU A 254 6.97 0.24 -7.50
C GLU A 254 7.31 -0.94 -6.60
N VAL A 255 6.32 -1.59 -6.01
CA VAL A 255 6.54 -2.72 -5.11
C VAL A 255 6.67 -4.01 -5.92
N VAL A 256 7.77 -4.73 -5.73
CA VAL A 256 8.00 -6.05 -6.32
C VAL A 256 7.01 -7.04 -5.73
N GLU A 257 6.48 -7.92 -6.58
CA GLU A 257 5.51 -8.93 -6.16
C GLU A 257 6.13 -9.91 -5.12
N PRO A 258 5.44 -10.22 -4.00
CA PRO A 258 5.98 -11.06 -2.92
C PRO A 258 6.34 -12.51 -3.25
N GLY A 259 5.63 -13.15 -4.16
CA GLY A 259 5.98 -14.43 -4.78
C GLY A 259 7.32 -14.39 -5.52
N LEU A 260 7.67 -13.31 -6.23
CA LEU A 260 9.02 -13.13 -6.79
C LEU A 260 10.09 -13.02 -5.69
N VAL A 261 9.82 -12.23 -4.64
CA VAL A 261 10.71 -12.12 -3.48
C VAL A 261 10.91 -13.50 -2.82
N ARG A 262 9.82 -14.23 -2.61
CA ARG A 262 9.85 -15.57 -2.02
C ARG A 262 10.62 -16.57 -2.90
N ALA A 263 10.44 -16.53 -4.22
CA ALA A 263 11.17 -17.40 -5.15
C ALA A 263 12.68 -17.19 -5.00
N VAL A 264 13.15 -15.94 -5.00
CA VAL A 264 14.56 -15.60 -4.78
C VAL A 264 15.06 -16.10 -3.42
N LEU A 265 14.30 -15.92 -2.34
CA LEU A 265 14.70 -16.41 -1.01
C LEU A 265 14.84 -17.94 -0.99
N LEU A 266 13.92 -18.67 -1.62
CA LEU A 266 13.92 -20.13 -1.65
C LEU A 266 15.04 -20.69 -2.54
N GLU A 267 15.20 -20.14 -3.75
CA GLU A 267 16.24 -20.55 -4.70
C GLU A 267 17.64 -20.37 -4.13
N ASN A 268 17.86 -19.27 -3.40
CA ASN A 268 19.16 -18.96 -2.79
C ASN A 268 19.28 -19.49 -1.35
N ARG A 269 18.29 -20.27 -0.86
CA ARG A 269 18.26 -20.88 0.49
C ARG A 269 18.50 -19.88 1.61
N LEU A 270 17.98 -18.67 1.47
CA LEU A 270 18.16 -17.58 2.42
C LEU A 270 17.17 -17.73 3.58
N ILE A 271 17.69 -17.79 4.81
CA ILE A 271 16.90 -17.89 6.05
C ILE A 271 17.15 -16.62 6.87
N MET A 272 16.10 -16.06 7.46
CA MET A 272 16.15 -14.81 8.22
C MET A 272 15.69 -15.02 9.67
N PRO A 273 16.45 -15.76 10.51
CA PRO A 273 16.00 -16.13 11.85
C PRO A 273 15.90 -14.94 12.83
N GLY A 274 16.58 -13.83 12.55
CA GLY A 274 16.60 -12.63 13.40
C GLY A 274 16.49 -11.32 12.62
N GLY A 275 15.97 -11.37 11.39
CA GLY A 275 15.90 -10.22 10.49
C GLY A 275 16.85 -10.35 9.29
N VAL A 276 17.07 -9.22 8.64
CA VAL A 276 17.73 -9.16 7.33
C VAL A 276 19.19 -8.78 7.52
N SER A 277 20.11 -9.66 7.12
CA SER A 277 21.53 -9.33 7.00
C SER A 277 21.79 -8.52 5.72
N LEU A 278 22.90 -7.80 5.69
CA LEU A 278 23.29 -7.03 4.51
C LEU A 278 23.48 -7.95 3.28
N ASP A 279 24.06 -9.14 3.47
CA ASP A 279 24.28 -10.12 2.40
C ASP A 279 22.96 -10.61 1.78
N VAL A 280 21.95 -10.88 2.62
CA VAL A 280 20.60 -11.27 2.17
C VAL A 280 19.96 -10.13 1.40
N ALA A 281 20.04 -8.90 1.93
CA ALA A 281 19.50 -7.72 1.26
C ALA A 281 20.17 -7.50 -0.10
N SER A 282 21.49 -7.56 -0.17
CA SER A 282 22.27 -7.38 -1.41
C SER A 282 21.89 -8.43 -2.47
N THR A 283 21.79 -9.70 -2.08
CA THR A 283 21.35 -10.78 -2.97
C THR A 283 19.94 -10.53 -3.54
N VAL A 284 19.00 -10.09 -2.69
CA VAL A 284 17.62 -9.81 -3.11
C VAL A 284 17.56 -8.60 -4.04
N LEU A 285 18.30 -7.54 -3.72
CA LEU A 285 18.39 -6.34 -4.56
C LEU A 285 18.94 -6.68 -5.95
N ASP A 286 19.99 -7.52 -6.03
CA ASP A 286 20.61 -7.96 -7.28
C ASP A 286 19.66 -8.80 -8.13
N LYS A 287 19.04 -9.82 -7.53
CA LYS A 287 18.20 -10.78 -8.25
C LYS A 287 16.88 -10.18 -8.74
N LEU A 288 16.35 -9.20 -8.00
CA LEU A 288 15.07 -8.57 -8.34
C LEU A 288 15.22 -7.23 -9.05
N ASP A 289 16.45 -6.75 -9.27
CA ASP A 289 16.72 -5.41 -9.81
C ASP A 289 15.92 -4.35 -9.03
N ALA A 290 16.00 -4.44 -7.70
CA ALA A 290 15.31 -3.54 -6.78
C ALA A 290 16.29 -2.47 -6.26
N ASP A 291 15.77 -1.28 -6.02
CA ASP A 291 16.55 -0.16 -5.48
C ASP A 291 16.68 -0.23 -3.97
N LEU A 292 15.59 -0.59 -3.29
CA LEU A 292 15.52 -0.67 -1.84
C LEU A 292 14.89 -1.99 -1.40
N VAL A 293 15.38 -2.49 -0.26
CA VAL A 293 14.77 -3.62 0.45
C VAL A 293 14.10 -3.12 1.71
N VAL A 294 12.83 -3.46 1.89
CA VAL A 294 12.07 -3.18 3.10
C VAL A 294 12.01 -4.44 3.96
N ALA A 295 12.47 -4.32 5.19
CA ALA A 295 12.47 -5.37 6.19
C ALA A 295 11.73 -4.90 7.44
N GLY A 296 11.26 -5.84 8.26
CA GLY A 296 10.58 -5.46 9.49
C GLY A 296 10.44 -6.58 10.49
N VAL A 297 10.07 -6.18 11.71
CA VAL A 297 9.83 -7.05 12.85
C VAL A 297 8.51 -6.65 13.49
N VAL A 298 7.64 -7.63 13.73
CA VAL A 298 6.38 -7.47 14.46
C VAL A 298 6.57 -8.01 15.87
N ARG A 299 6.51 -7.10 16.86
CA ARG A 299 6.75 -7.41 18.28
C ARG A 299 5.47 -7.63 19.06
N ARG A 300 4.42 -6.88 18.72
CA ARG A 300 3.08 -7.03 19.30
C ARG A 300 2.04 -6.99 18.19
N TYR A 301 1.07 -7.88 18.30
CA TYR A 301 -0.07 -7.96 17.39
C TYR A 301 -1.23 -8.65 18.11
N GLU A 302 -1.98 -7.85 18.85
CA GLU A 302 -3.00 -8.32 19.78
C GLU A 302 -4.33 -7.65 19.45
N ASP A 303 -5.38 -8.46 19.32
CA ASP A 303 -6.76 -7.97 19.24
C ASP A 303 -7.26 -7.55 20.63
N GLY A 304 -8.22 -6.63 20.66
CA GLY A 304 -8.90 -6.25 21.89
C GLY A 304 -9.68 -7.43 22.48
N GLY A 305 -9.30 -7.84 23.69
CA GLY A 305 -10.00 -8.87 24.48
C GLY A 305 -11.10 -8.31 25.37
N GLY A 306 -12.27 -8.95 25.37
CA GLY A 306 -13.41 -8.55 26.22
C GLY A 306 -14.10 -7.25 25.80
N THR A 307 -15.03 -6.76 26.63
CA THR A 307 -15.90 -5.61 26.31
C THR A 307 -15.15 -4.27 26.25
N PHE A 308 -13.93 -4.18 26.79
CA PHE A 308 -13.14 -2.94 26.86
C PHE A 308 -11.70 -3.09 26.34
N GLY A 309 -11.37 -4.22 25.70
CA GLY A 309 -10.01 -4.44 25.20
C GLY A 309 -9.71 -3.60 23.97
N ALA A 310 -8.59 -2.89 23.98
CA ALA A 310 -8.02 -2.25 22.81
C ALA A 310 -7.04 -3.18 22.09
N ALA A 311 -6.93 -3.03 20.77
CA ALA A 311 -5.89 -3.70 20.01
C ALA A 311 -4.52 -3.08 20.28
N ARG A 312 -3.45 -3.86 20.14
CA ARG A 312 -2.06 -3.37 20.23
C ARG A 312 -1.22 -3.88 19.09
N VAL A 313 -0.44 -2.98 18.49
CA VAL A 313 0.47 -3.29 17.40
C VAL A 313 1.81 -2.61 17.66
N GLU A 314 2.89 -3.37 17.60
CA GLU A 314 4.26 -2.85 17.66
C GLU A 314 5.03 -3.37 16.44
N LEU A 315 5.53 -2.44 15.65
CA LEU A 315 6.13 -2.67 14.34
C LEU A 315 7.43 -1.89 14.21
N THR A 316 8.50 -2.59 13.86
CA THR A 316 9.76 -1.98 13.40
C THR A 316 9.88 -2.19 11.90
N VAL A 317 10.17 -1.12 11.16
CA VAL A 317 10.41 -1.19 9.70
C VAL A 317 11.75 -0.56 9.40
N GLN A 318 12.54 -1.21 8.56
CA GLN A 318 13.84 -0.75 8.09
C GLN A 318 13.90 -0.83 6.57
N VAL A 319 14.60 0.12 5.97
CA VAL A 319 14.82 0.19 4.52
C VAL A 319 16.32 0.21 4.29
N LEU A 320 16.80 -0.73 3.49
CA LEU A 320 18.20 -0.83 3.08
C LEU A 320 18.33 -0.37 1.63
N ASP A 321 19.34 0.46 1.36
CA ASP A 321 19.61 1.02 0.04
C ASP A 321 20.74 0.25 -0.67
N ARG A 322 20.46 -0.18 -1.92
CA ARG A 322 21.41 -0.85 -2.80
C ARG A 322 22.66 -0.04 -3.06
N ALA A 323 22.53 1.26 -3.27
CA ALA A 323 23.65 2.08 -3.75
C ALA A 323 24.75 2.25 -2.69
N HIS A 324 24.38 2.15 -1.42
CA HIS A 324 25.25 2.53 -0.31
C HIS A 324 25.42 1.42 0.73
N GLU A 325 24.69 0.31 0.62
CA GLU A 325 24.73 -0.81 1.59
C GLU A 325 24.48 -0.36 3.04
N VAL A 326 23.66 0.68 3.23
CA VAL A 326 23.31 1.22 4.54
C VAL A 326 21.81 1.17 4.78
N VAL A 327 21.43 1.23 6.06
CA VAL A 327 20.06 1.56 6.46
C VAL A 327 19.76 2.98 5.98
N ALA A 328 18.89 3.09 4.99
CA ALA A 328 18.47 4.36 4.40
C ALA A 328 17.36 5.01 5.20
N TRP A 329 16.52 4.18 5.84
CA TRP A 329 15.45 4.63 6.71
C TRP A 329 15.11 3.57 7.74
N SER A 330 14.70 3.99 8.94
CA SER A 330 14.11 3.06 9.92
C SER A 330 13.07 3.75 10.78
N SER A 331 12.13 2.96 11.29
CA SER A 331 11.18 3.42 12.28
C SER A 331 10.85 2.36 13.32
N VAL A 332 10.51 2.84 14.51
CA VAL A 332 9.85 2.06 15.55
C VAL A 332 8.50 2.71 15.81
N SER A 333 7.44 1.93 15.60
CA SER A 333 6.06 2.39 15.73
C SER A 333 5.29 1.48 16.68
N GLU A 334 4.51 2.09 17.55
CA GLU A 334 3.62 1.41 18.47
C GLU A 334 2.26 2.10 18.39
N GLY A 335 1.21 1.30 18.27
CA GLY A 335 -0.17 1.77 18.39
C GLY A 335 -0.86 1.02 19.52
N ASP A 336 -1.52 1.77 20.41
CA ASP A 336 -2.52 1.24 21.32
C ASP A 336 -3.89 1.77 20.87
N GLY A 337 -4.84 0.85 20.64
CA GLY A 337 -6.18 1.20 20.20
C GLY A 337 -6.97 2.02 21.22
N ALA A 338 -6.51 2.12 22.47
CA ALA A 338 -7.07 2.98 23.50
C ALA A 338 -6.53 4.41 23.47
N ASP A 339 -5.49 4.71 22.69
CA ASP A 339 -4.89 6.03 22.63
C ASP A 339 -5.88 7.04 22.07
N GLY A 340 -6.15 8.15 22.77
CA GLY A 340 -7.07 9.18 22.27
C GLY A 340 -8.52 8.73 22.17
N VAL A 341 -8.95 7.77 23.01
CA VAL A 341 -10.36 7.47 23.23
C VAL A 341 -11.01 8.57 24.05
N TRP A 342 -12.17 9.04 23.58
CA TRP A 342 -13.01 10.03 24.26
C TRP A 342 -14.28 9.35 24.80
N TRP A 343 -15.16 10.15 25.42
CA TRP A 343 -16.44 9.69 25.97
C TRP A 343 -17.17 8.70 25.04
N PHE A 344 -17.68 7.61 25.62
CA PHE A 344 -18.43 6.54 24.95
C PHE A 344 -17.64 5.73 23.91
N ASP A 345 -16.39 5.35 24.23
CA ASP A 345 -15.50 4.55 23.36
C ASP A 345 -15.22 5.19 21.98
N LEU A 346 -15.51 6.48 21.82
CA LEU A 346 -15.26 7.19 20.56
C LEU A 346 -13.75 7.26 20.32
N GLY A 347 -13.31 6.67 19.20
CA GLY A 347 -11.90 6.58 18.82
C GLY A 347 -11.22 5.26 19.20
N LEU A 348 -11.89 4.35 19.89
CA LEU A 348 -11.35 3.05 20.29
C LEU A 348 -11.16 2.13 19.09
N VAL A 349 -9.97 1.56 18.93
CA VAL A 349 -9.66 0.57 17.90
C VAL A 349 -9.52 -0.81 18.53
N ARG A 350 -10.47 -1.70 18.25
CA ARG A 350 -10.54 -3.04 18.87
C ARG A 350 -9.89 -4.14 18.04
N ASN A 351 -9.63 -3.88 16.76
CA ASN A 351 -9.15 -4.85 15.79
C ASN A 351 -7.68 -4.56 15.43
N SER A 352 -6.80 -5.54 15.59
CA SER A 352 -5.38 -5.38 15.30
C SER A 352 -5.08 -5.16 13.82
N ALA A 353 -5.92 -5.67 12.91
CA ALA A 353 -5.79 -5.42 11.47
C ALA A 353 -6.11 -3.97 11.10
N ASP A 354 -7.14 -3.38 11.71
CA ASP A 354 -7.46 -1.94 11.53
C ASP A 354 -6.36 -1.06 12.15
N LEU A 355 -5.89 -1.40 13.35
CA LEU A 355 -4.80 -0.66 13.98
C LEU A 355 -3.49 -0.75 13.17
N LEU A 356 -3.12 -1.94 12.70
CA LEU A 356 -1.97 -2.15 11.83
C LEU A 356 -2.07 -1.32 10.55
N CYS A 357 -3.26 -1.23 9.95
CA CYS A 357 -3.52 -0.42 8.77
C CYS A 357 -3.15 1.05 8.99
N ARG A 358 -3.56 1.61 10.13
CA ARG A 358 -3.28 3.01 10.51
C ARG A 358 -1.79 3.22 10.87
N VAL A 359 -1.20 2.28 11.61
CA VAL A 359 0.23 2.32 11.96
C VAL A 359 1.11 2.23 10.71
N ALA A 360 0.82 1.29 9.80
CA ALA A 360 1.54 1.11 8.55
C ALA A 360 1.38 2.34 7.63
N ALA A 361 0.18 2.93 7.57
CA ALA A 361 -0.03 4.16 6.81
C ALA A 361 0.83 5.31 7.35
N SER A 362 0.89 5.50 8.68
CA SER A 362 1.76 6.49 9.32
C SER A 362 3.25 6.22 9.11
N VAL A 363 3.67 4.94 9.09
CA VAL A 363 5.03 4.51 8.78
C VAL A 363 5.41 4.90 7.34
N VAL A 364 4.58 4.56 6.36
CA VAL A 364 4.83 4.86 4.94
C VAL A 364 4.75 6.36 4.66
N ASP A 365 3.82 7.08 5.29
CA ASP A 365 3.73 8.54 5.22
C ASP A 365 5.03 9.22 5.69
N ARG A 366 5.64 8.72 6.77
CA ARG A 366 6.91 9.23 7.32
C ARG A 366 8.16 8.73 6.60
N MET A 367 8.03 7.69 5.76
CA MET A 367 9.10 7.28 4.86
C MET A 367 9.38 8.36 3.81
N ASP A 368 8.36 9.18 3.49
CA ASP A 368 8.51 10.40 2.72
C ASP A 368 9.32 10.14 1.43
N LEU A 369 8.84 9.12 0.70
CA LEU A 369 9.31 8.76 -0.63
C LEU A 369 8.76 9.82 -1.60
N GLU A 370 9.37 11.01 -1.59
CA GLU A 370 9.04 12.05 -2.56
C GLU A 370 9.59 11.69 -3.94
N VAL A 371 8.81 12.01 -4.97
CA VAL A 371 9.29 11.96 -6.35
C VAL A 371 10.15 13.20 -6.53
N ALA A 372 11.44 13.01 -6.88
CA ALA A 372 12.31 14.12 -7.27
C ALA A 372 11.57 14.97 -8.31
N PRO A 373 11.49 16.31 -8.17
CA PRO A 373 10.92 17.15 -9.21
C PRO A 373 11.69 16.88 -10.50
N SER A 374 11.00 16.36 -11.52
CA SER A 374 11.57 16.07 -12.84
C SER A 374 12.30 17.32 -13.33
N GLY A 375 13.62 17.21 -13.49
CA GLY A 375 14.55 18.32 -13.52
C GLY A 375 14.24 19.42 -14.54
N GLY A 376 14.42 20.65 -14.10
CA GLY A 376 14.43 21.85 -14.93
C GLY A 376 15.54 22.81 -14.47
N ARG A 377 16.78 22.31 -14.36
CA ARG A 377 17.99 23.12 -14.49
C ARG A 377 19.20 22.21 -14.65
N GLU A 378 19.54 22.02 -15.92
CA GLU A 378 20.88 21.70 -16.38
C GLU A 378 21.87 22.56 -15.58
N ALA A 379 22.65 21.91 -14.71
CA ALA A 379 23.74 22.57 -14.01
C ALA A 379 24.75 23.01 -15.08
N ALA A 380 24.70 24.29 -15.44
CA ALA A 380 25.66 24.90 -16.35
C ALA A 380 27.08 24.56 -15.88
N PRO A 381 27.98 24.18 -16.80
CA PRO A 381 29.34 23.83 -16.44
C PRO A 381 29.99 25.01 -15.73
N GLN A 382 30.50 24.78 -14.52
CA GLN A 382 31.34 25.73 -13.82
C GLN A 382 32.54 26.04 -14.72
N ARG A 383 32.50 27.19 -15.40
CA ARG A 383 33.66 27.73 -16.09
C ARG A 383 34.75 27.94 -15.04
N ALA A 384 35.81 27.14 -15.15
CA ALA A 384 37.06 27.35 -14.46
C ALA A 384 37.49 28.81 -14.67
N ARG A 385 37.68 29.54 -13.57
CA ARG A 385 38.33 30.85 -13.61
C ARG A 385 39.76 30.66 -14.13
N PRO A 386 40.19 31.38 -15.18
CA PRO A 386 41.59 31.38 -15.54
C PRO A 386 42.38 32.03 -14.39
N ARG A 387 43.41 31.31 -13.91
CA ARG A 387 44.46 31.89 -13.08
C ARG A 387 45.11 33.02 -13.88
N GLY A 388 44.86 34.26 -13.47
CA GLY A 388 45.61 35.42 -13.93
C GLY A 388 47.04 35.32 -13.44
N SER A 389 47.92 34.78 -14.27
CA SER A 389 49.35 35.07 -14.25
C SER A 389 49.54 36.46 -14.88
N MET A 390 49.94 37.45 -14.09
CA MET A 390 50.52 38.69 -14.61
C MET A 390 51.96 38.81 -14.13
N TRP A 391 52.80 39.07 -15.12
CA TRP A 391 54.25 39.00 -15.16
C TRP A 391 54.91 40.23 -14.52
N LEU A 392 56.09 39.97 -13.96
CA LEU A 392 57.35 40.73 -14.08
C LEU A 392 57.27 42.24 -14.41
N HIS A 393 57.78 43.04 -13.48
CA HIS A 393 58.55 44.24 -13.81
C HIS A 393 59.99 44.07 -13.32
N GLY A 394 60.92 44.19 -14.26
CA GLY A 394 62.34 44.40 -14.01
C GLY A 394 62.76 45.80 -14.47
N ALA A 395 63.84 46.27 -13.85
CA ALA A 395 64.70 47.39 -14.22
C ALA A 395 64.13 48.82 -14.09
N ARG A 396 64.54 49.55 -13.05
CA ARG A 396 65.77 50.34 -13.03
C ARG A 396 66.30 50.51 -11.62
#